data_AF-A0A929M8A5-F1
#
_entry.id   AF-A0A929M8A5-F1
#
_cell.length_a   1.000
_cell.length_b   1.000
_cell.length_c   1.000
_cell.angle_alpha   90.00
_cell.angle_beta   90.00
_cell.angle_gamma   90.00
#
_symmetry.space_group_name_H-M   'P 1'
#
loop_
_entity.id
_entity.type
_entity.pdbx_description
1 polymer ?
#
loop_
_entity_poly.entity_id
_entity_poly.type
_entity_poly.pdbx_seq_one_letter_code
_entity_poly.pdbx_strand_id
1 'polypeptide(L)'
;MPEWFIYAALSAVFAALTAIFAKLGVKDIDSDFATFIRTIVVILMLVLLLSVAKKWQPLSSLSPKNWLFLILSGMATGLSWLMYFKAMQAGKVYQVALVDKFSVVLAIILAVIFLGERLNLKEILAVCLIVSGVFLLIFK
;
A
#
# COMPACT_ATOMS: atom_id res chain seq x y z
N MET A 1 10.60 -1.22 -22.29
CA MET A 1 9.91 -0.61 -21.13
C MET A 1 10.89 -0.56 -19.98
N PRO A 2 10.91 0.51 -19.17
CA PRO A 2 11.84 0.60 -18.05
C PRO A 2 11.50 -0.44 -16.96
N GLU A 3 12.51 -0.96 -16.27
CA GLU A 3 12.38 -2.08 -15.32
C GLU A 3 11.37 -1.80 -14.20
N TRP A 4 11.35 -0.57 -13.67
CA TRP A 4 10.42 -0.14 -12.62
C TRP A 4 8.95 -0.31 -13.01
N PHE A 5 8.63 -0.18 -14.30
CA PHE A 5 7.26 -0.31 -14.79
C PHE A 5 6.77 -1.75 -14.69
N ILE A 6 7.64 -2.73 -14.94
CA ILE A 6 7.30 -4.16 -14.84
C ILE A 6 6.98 -4.51 -13.39
N TYR A 7 7.81 -4.07 -12.43
CA TYR A 7 7.55 -4.28 -11.01
C TYR A 7 6.26 -3.57 -10.55
N ALA A 8 5.98 -2.35 -11.03
CA ALA A 8 4.75 -1.65 -10.73
C ALA A 8 3.50 -2.36 -11.28
N ALA A 9 3.57 -2.88 -12.51
CA ALA A 9 2.48 -3.63 -13.13
C ALA A 9 2.21 -4.95 -12.38
N LEU A 10 3.26 -5.69 -12.01
CA LEU A 10 3.15 -6.90 -11.18
C LEU A 10 2.56 -6.57 -9.81
N SER A 11 3.01 -5.48 -9.18
CA SER A 11 2.45 -4.98 -7.91
C SER A 11 0.95 -4.72 -8.00
N ALA A 12 0.48 -4.11 -9.10
CA ALA A 12 -0.95 -3.88 -9.32
C ALA A 12 -1.76 -5.19 -9.40
N VAL A 13 -1.22 -6.24 -10.05
CA VAL A 13 -1.84 -7.56 -10.10
C VAL A 13 -1.94 -8.17 -8.70
N PHE A 14 -0.85 -8.16 -7.92
CA PHE A 14 -0.86 -8.69 -6.55
C PHE A 14 -1.75 -7.88 -5.61
N ALA A 15 -1.82 -6.55 -5.79
CA ALA A 15 -2.74 -5.70 -5.02
C ALA A 15 -4.21 -6.07 -5.30
N ALA A 16 -4.57 -6.34 -6.57
CA ALA A 16 -5.91 -6.79 -6.94
C ALA A 16 -6.23 -8.16 -6.32
N LEU A 17 -5.32 -9.14 -6.41
CA LEU A 17 -5.47 -10.44 -5.76
C LEU A 17 -5.63 -10.30 -4.24
N THR A 18 -4.82 -9.44 -3.63
CA THR A 18 -4.86 -9.15 -2.20
C THR A 18 -6.23 -8.61 -1.78
N ALA A 19 -6.83 -7.70 -2.56
CA ALA A 19 -8.15 -7.16 -2.25
C ALA A 19 -9.24 -8.24 -2.27
N ILE A 20 -9.21 -9.13 -3.27
CA ILE A 20 -10.18 -10.23 -3.39
C ILE A 20 -9.99 -11.26 -2.26
N PHE A 21 -8.77 -11.75 -2.06
CA PHE A 21 -8.49 -12.73 -1.01
C PHE A 21 -8.72 -12.16 0.39
N ALA A 22 -8.42 -10.88 0.61
CA ALA A 22 -8.73 -10.22 1.87
C ALA A 22 -10.23 -10.15 2.12
N LYS A 23 -11.05 -9.70 1.14
CA LYS A 23 -12.51 -9.66 1.31
C LYS A 23 -13.09 -11.04 1.62
N LEU A 24 -12.58 -12.08 0.98
CA LEU A 24 -13.00 -13.47 1.24
C LEU A 24 -12.48 -13.97 2.61
N GLY A 25 -11.26 -13.63 2.98
CA GLY A 25 -10.61 -14.12 4.20
C GLY A 25 -11.02 -13.38 5.48
N VAL A 26 -11.49 -12.13 5.40
CA VAL A 26 -12.08 -11.41 6.54
C VAL A 26 -13.57 -11.72 6.71
N LYS A 27 -14.15 -12.54 5.82
CA LYS A 27 -15.54 -12.95 5.94
C LYS A 27 -15.64 -13.90 7.13
N ASP A 28 -16.54 -13.60 8.05
CA ASP A 28 -16.85 -14.42 9.24
C ASP A 28 -15.79 -14.45 10.35
N ILE A 29 -14.72 -13.65 10.25
CA ILE A 29 -13.74 -13.45 11.33
C ILE A 29 -13.43 -11.96 11.54
N ASP A 30 -12.88 -11.62 12.70
CA ASP A 30 -12.44 -10.25 13.00
C ASP A 30 -11.35 -9.78 12.02
N SER A 31 -11.46 -8.54 11.52
CA SER A 31 -10.55 -7.99 10.52
C SER A 31 -9.12 -7.80 11.04
N ASP A 32 -8.97 -7.50 12.32
CA ASP A 32 -7.68 -7.24 12.95
C ASP A 32 -6.96 -8.58 13.13
N PHE A 33 -7.68 -9.62 13.56
CA PHE A 33 -7.16 -10.98 13.62
C PHE A 33 -6.74 -11.52 12.24
N ALA A 34 -7.57 -11.33 11.21
CA ALA A 34 -7.21 -11.71 9.83
C ALA A 34 -5.95 -10.98 9.34
N THR A 35 -5.81 -9.69 9.68
CA THR A 35 -4.63 -8.88 9.34
C THR A 35 -3.38 -9.38 10.07
N PHE A 36 -3.51 -9.78 11.33
CA PHE A 36 -2.43 -10.39 12.11
C PHE A 36 -1.91 -11.67 11.44
N ILE A 37 -2.80 -12.61 11.09
CA ILE A 37 -2.43 -13.86 10.40
C ILE A 37 -1.71 -13.57 9.07
N ARG A 38 -2.23 -12.62 8.28
CA ARG A 38 -1.59 -12.23 7.02
C ARG A 38 -0.20 -11.62 7.24
N THR A 39 -0.02 -10.85 8.31
CA THR A 39 1.27 -10.27 8.65
C THR A 39 2.30 -11.36 8.99
N ILE A 40 1.90 -12.41 9.70
CA ILE A 40 2.76 -13.59 9.94
C ILE A 40 3.20 -14.22 8.62
N VAL A 41 2.26 -14.44 7.69
CA VAL A 41 2.57 -15.02 6.37
C VAL A 41 3.59 -14.14 5.61
N VAL A 42 3.41 -12.83 5.61
CA VAL A 42 4.35 -11.89 4.98
C VAL A 42 5.73 -11.94 5.64
N ILE A 43 5.80 -11.98 6.97
CA ILE A 43 7.06 -12.12 7.71
C ILE A 43 7.78 -13.41 7.30
N LEU A 44 7.08 -14.55 7.28
CA LEU A 44 7.66 -15.84 6.88
C LEU A 44 8.17 -15.82 5.43
N MET A 45 7.42 -15.21 4.51
CA MET A 45 7.84 -15.03 3.12
C MET A 45 9.11 -14.18 3.01
N LEU A 46 9.20 -13.06 3.75
CA LEU A 46 10.38 -12.20 3.74
C LEU A 46 11.60 -12.88 4.36
N VAL A 47 11.42 -13.61 5.46
CA VAL A 47 12.47 -14.42 6.10
C VAL A 47 13.02 -15.46 5.12
N LEU A 48 12.13 -16.18 4.42
CA LEU A 48 12.52 -17.17 3.41
C LEU A 48 13.28 -16.51 2.25
N LEU A 49 12.75 -15.41 1.70
CA LEU A 49 13.37 -14.68 0.60
C LEU A 49 14.78 -14.20 0.96
N LEU A 50 14.94 -13.56 2.12
CA LEU A 50 16.23 -13.05 2.59
C LEU A 50 17.24 -14.18 2.82
N SER A 51 16.77 -15.33 3.30
CA SER A 51 17.61 -16.51 3.54
C SER A 51 18.08 -17.16 2.24
N VAL A 52 17.17 -17.40 1.28
CA VAL A 52 17.50 -17.97 -0.04
C VAL A 52 18.40 -17.03 -0.83
N ALA A 53 18.09 -15.73 -0.83
CA ALA A 53 18.89 -14.72 -1.52
C ALA A 53 20.20 -14.37 -0.79
N LYS A 54 20.41 -14.85 0.45
CA LYS A 54 21.53 -14.52 1.34
C LYS A 54 21.71 -13.01 1.53
N LYS A 55 20.60 -12.29 1.73
CA LYS A 55 20.55 -10.81 1.82
C LYS A 55 20.34 -10.27 3.23
N TRP A 56 20.55 -11.09 4.25
CA TRP A 56 20.51 -10.63 5.63
C TRP A 56 21.59 -9.56 5.88
N GLN A 57 21.21 -8.48 6.55
CA GLN A 57 22.11 -7.39 6.91
C GLN A 57 22.23 -7.27 8.44
N PRO A 58 23.41 -6.91 8.98
CA PRO A 58 23.55 -6.64 10.41
C PRO A 58 22.67 -5.47 10.83
N LEU A 59 22.02 -5.54 12.01
CA LEU A 59 21.21 -4.42 12.51
C LEU A 59 22.02 -3.12 12.71
N SER A 60 23.33 -3.25 12.92
CA SER A 60 24.27 -2.12 13.02
C SER A 60 24.51 -1.40 11.70
N SER A 61 24.14 -1.97 10.54
CA SER A 61 24.23 -1.27 9.26
C SER A 61 23.13 -0.21 9.08
N LEU A 62 22.13 -0.18 9.95
CA LEU A 62 21.04 0.78 9.91
C LEU A 62 21.37 2.01 10.76
N SER A 63 21.34 3.18 10.14
CA SER A 63 21.48 4.45 10.86
C SER A 63 20.26 4.71 11.77
N PRO A 64 20.37 5.57 12.81
CA PRO A 64 19.22 5.98 13.61
C PRO A 64 18.08 6.60 12.78
N LYS A 65 18.44 7.30 11.69
CA LYS A 65 17.48 7.86 10.73
C LYS A 65 16.73 6.74 9.99
N ASN A 66 17.44 5.71 9.54
CA ASN A 66 16.80 4.55 8.89
C ASN A 66 15.79 3.89 9.85
N TRP A 67 16.18 3.67 11.10
CA TRP A 67 15.29 3.12 12.12
C TRP A 67 14.03 3.95 12.32
N LEU A 68 14.18 5.27 12.49
CA LEU A 68 13.03 6.16 12.68
C LEU A 68 12.04 6.07 11.52
N PHE A 69 12.52 6.20 10.27
CA PHE A 69 11.64 6.15 9.10
C PHE A 69 11.05 4.75 8.84
N LEU A 70 11.78 3.67 9.13
CA LEU A 70 11.25 2.31 9.00
C LEU A 70 10.17 2.02 10.03
N ILE A 71 10.33 2.47 11.29
CA ILE A 71 9.32 2.33 12.33
C ILE A 71 8.08 3.15 11.98
N LEU A 72 8.25 4.43 11.63
CA LEU A 72 7.13 5.30 11.24
C LEU A 72 6.40 4.74 10.01
N SER A 73 7.14 4.28 9.00
CA SER A 73 6.56 3.65 7.82
C SER A 73 5.80 2.37 8.18
N GLY A 74 6.38 1.50 9.02
CA GLY A 74 5.74 0.26 9.46
C GLY A 74 4.45 0.52 10.23
N MET A 75 4.45 1.51 11.13
CA MET A 75 3.25 1.96 11.85
C MET A 75 2.19 2.49 10.88
N ALA A 76 2.57 3.33 9.93
CA ALA A 76 1.65 3.86 8.92
C ALA A 76 1.05 2.76 8.04
N THR A 77 1.85 1.78 7.61
CA THR A 77 1.38 0.60 6.87
C THR A 77 0.41 -0.23 7.70
N GLY A 78 0.74 -0.52 8.97
CA GLY A 78 -0.14 -1.28 9.86
C GLY A 78 -1.49 -0.59 10.07
N LEU A 79 -1.48 0.71 10.39
CA LEU A 79 -2.71 1.49 10.55
C LEU A 79 -3.54 1.54 9.26
N SER A 80 -2.88 1.74 8.11
CA SER A 80 -3.53 1.74 6.80
C SER A 80 -4.25 0.41 6.54
N TRP A 81 -3.60 -0.72 6.80
CA TRP A 81 -4.18 -2.05 6.61
C TRP A 81 -5.38 -2.29 7.53
N LEU A 82 -5.28 -1.98 8.82
CA LEU A 82 -6.38 -2.15 9.77
C LEU A 82 -7.63 -1.37 9.31
N MET A 83 -7.46 -0.10 8.95
CA MET A 83 -8.56 0.72 8.45
C MET A 83 -9.11 0.22 7.10
N TYR A 84 -8.23 -0.18 6.17
CA TYR A 84 -8.61 -0.67 4.85
C TYR A 84 -9.41 -1.99 4.93
N PHE A 85 -8.95 -2.96 5.72
CA PHE A 85 -9.64 -4.25 5.85
C PHE A 85 -10.96 -4.12 6.60
N LYS A 86 -11.04 -3.26 7.61
CA LYS A 86 -12.29 -2.92 8.30
C LYS A 86 -13.30 -2.26 7.34
N ALA A 87 -12.85 -1.30 6.52
CA ALA A 87 -13.67 -0.69 5.49
C ALA A 87 -14.14 -1.73 4.44
N MET A 88 -13.25 -2.62 4.01
CA MET A 88 -13.62 -3.71 3.10
C MET A 88 -14.61 -4.69 3.71
N GLN A 89 -14.59 -4.94 5.02
CA GLN A 89 -15.58 -5.78 5.67
C GLN A 89 -16.98 -5.13 5.60
N ALA A 90 -17.06 -3.83 5.88
CA ALA A 90 -18.31 -3.06 5.89
C ALA A 90 -18.85 -2.68 4.49
N GLY A 91 -17.97 -2.52 3.49
CA GLY A 91 -18.31 -1.99 2.16
C GLY A 91 -18.10 -2.97 1.00
N LYS A 92 -18.40 -2.51 -0.23
CA LYS A 92 -18.07 -3.25 -1.45
C LYS A 92 -16.60 -3.04 -1.81
N VAL A 93 -15.93 -4.09 -2.31
CA VAL A 93 -14.50 -4.05 -2.66
C VAL A 93 -14.18 -2.91 -3.62
N TYR A 94 -14.98 -2.70 -4.67
CA TYR A 94 -14.71 -1.64 -5.64
C TYR A 94 -14.79 -0.24 -5.01
N GLN A 95 -15.76 0.01 -4.12
CA GLN A 95 -15.91 1.32 -3.47
C GLN A 95 -14.69 1.63 -2.59
N VAL A 96 -14.28 0.67 -1.75
CA VAL A 96 -13.14 0.84 -0.85
C VAL A 96 -11.81 0.94 -1.62
N ALA A 97 -11.63 0.09 -2.63
CA ALA A 97 -10.42 0.11 -3.47
C ALA A 97 -10.29 1.40 -4.29
N LEU A 98 -11.40 2.03 -4.69
CA LEU A 98 -11.39 3.31 -5.40
C LEU A 98 -11.07 4.49 -4.47
N VAL A 99 -11.69 4.54 -3.28
CA VAL A 99 -11.35 5.53 -2.25
C VAL A 99 -9.87 5.41 -1.87
N ASP A 100 -9.35 4.19 -1.74
CA ASP A 100 -7.93 3.92 -1.50
C ASP A 100 -7.00 4.55 -2.56
N LYS A 101 -7.44 4.71 -3.82
CA LYS A 101 -6.62 5.39 -4.85
C LYS A 101 -6.44 6.87 -4.63
N PHE A 102 -7.24 7.48 -3.76
CA PHE A 102 -6.94 8.82 -3.27
C PHE A 102 -5.61 8.90 -2.51
N SER A 103 -5.12 7.78 -1.94
CA SER A 103 -3.78 7.71 -1.33
C SER A 103 -2.66 8.07 -2.31
N VAL A 104 -2.82 7.78 -3.61
CA VAL A 104 -1.86 8.15 -4.65
C VAL A 104 -1.74 9.67 -4.77
N VAL A 105 -2.88 10.36 -4.73
CA VAL A 105 -2.94 11.83 -4.78
C VAL A 105 -2.25 12.42 -3.54
N LEU A 106 -2.55 11.88 -2.36
CA LEU A 106 -1.92 12.31 -1.11
C LEU A 106 -0.40 12.04 -1.14
N ALA A 107 0.04 10.88 -1.61
CA ALA A 107 1.45 10.54 -1.73
C ALA A 107 2.20 11.51 -2.66
N ILE A 108 1.61 11.89 -3.79
CA ILE A 108 2.18 12.88 -4.71
C ILE A 108 2.28 14.25 -4.04
N ILE A 109 1.23 14.71 -3.34
CA ILE A 109 1.26 15.98 -2.60
C ILE A 109 2.36 15.97 -1.53
N LEU A 110 2.45 14.88 -0.76
CA LEU A 110 3.48 14.71 0.25
C LEU A 110 4.88 14.66 -0.38
N ALA A 111 5.05 14.05 -1.55
CA ALA A 111 6.32 14.03 -2.26
C ALA A 111 6.73 15.44 -2.73
N VAL A 112 5.79 16.24 -3.25
CA VAL A 112 6.06 17.65 -3.58
C VAL A 112 6.48 18.45 -2.34
N ILE A 113 5.81 18.25 -1.21
CA ILE A 113 6.06 19.02 0.03
C ILE A 113 7.36 18.58 0.73
N PHE A 114 7.57 17.28 0.90
CA PHE A 114 8.64 16.72 1.74
C PHE A 114 9.88 16.27 0.95
N LEU A 115 9.72 15.86 -0.30
CA LEU A 115 10.82 15.43 -1.18
C LEU A 115 11.22 16.53 -2.19
N GLY A 116 10.42 17.59 -2.31
CA GLY A 116 10.69 18.71 -3.23
C GLY A 116 10.50 18.35 -4.71
N GLU A 117 9.75 17.29 -4.99
CA GLU A 117 9.44 16.88 -6.36
C GLU A 117 8.63 17.97 -7.08
N ARG A 118 8.93 18.18 -8.37
CA ARG A 118 8.21 19.16 -9.20
C ARG A 118 7.38 18.44 -10.23
N LEU A 119 6.08 18.70 -10.20
CA LEU A 119 5.15 18.15 -11.18
C LEU A 119 5.13 19.02 -12.44
N ASN A 120 5.17 18.36 -13.59
CA ASN A 120 4.87 19.00 -14.87
C ASN A 120 3.36 19.05 -15.13
N LEU A 121 2.96 19.78 -16.17
CA LEU A 121 1.54 19.99 -16.49
C LEU A 121 0.78 18.68 -16.80
N LYS A 122 1.46 17.67 -17.37
CA LYS A 122 0.86 16.37 -17.68
C LYS A 122 0.60 15.56 -16.40
N GLU A 123 1.52 15.60 -15.46
CA GLU A 123 1.39 14.95 -14.16
C GLU A 123 0.27 15.57 -13.33
N ILE A 124 0.17 16.90 -13.32
CA ILE A 124 -0.94 17.61 -12.66
C ILE A 124 -2.28 17.19 -13.28
N LEU A 125 -2.37 17.15 -14.61
CA LEU A 125 -3.58 16.73 -15.31
C LEU A 125 -3.95 15.27 -15.00
N ALA A 126 -2.97 14.38 -14.93
CA ALA A 126 -3.17 12.99 -14.54
C ALA A 126 -3.69 12.87 -13.09
N VAL A 127 -3.14 13.63 -12.16
CA VAL A 127 -3.62 13.70 -10.77
C VAL A 127 -5.06 14.20 -10.71
N CYS A 128 -5.39 15.27 -11.43
CA CYS A 128 -6.75 15.79 -11.51
C CYS A 128 -7.73 14.73 -12.04
N LEU A 129 -7.35 13.97 -13.08
CA LEU A 129 -8.17 12.89 -13.62
C LEU A 129 -8.43 11.76 -12.61
N ILE A 130 -7.40 11.37 -11.84
CA ILE A 130 -7.56 10.38 -10.75
C ILE A 130 -8.56 10.89 -9.72
N VAL A 131 -8.41 12.15 -9.27
CA VAL A 131 -9.33 12.77 -8.31
C VAL A 131 -10.76 12.77 -8.85
N SER A 132 -10.98 13.29 -10.06
CA SER A 132 -12.31 13.34 -10.67
C SER A 132 -12.94 11.94 -10.80
N GLY A 133 -12.15 10.93 -11.17
CA GLY A 133 -12.61 9.55 -11.24
C GLY A 133 -13.10 9.00 -9.90
N VAL A 134 -12.38 9.28 -8.80
CA VAL A 134 -12.78 8.89 -7.44
C VAL A 134 -14.08 9.61 -7.04
N PHE A 135 -14.19 10.93 -7.28
CA PHE A 135 -15.38 11.71 -6.94
C PHE A 135 -16.65 11.20 -7.67
N LEU A 136 -16.56 10.93 -8.98
CA LEU A 136 -17.69 10.43 -9.77
C LEU A 136 -18.28 9.11 -9.26
N LEU A 137 -17.45 8.27 -8.64
CA LEU A 137 -17.86 6.96 -8.13
C LEU A 137 -18.42 7.01 -6.71
N ILE A 138 -17.99 7.97 -5.90
CA ILE A 138 -18.49 8.15 -4.53
C ILE A 138 -19.85 8.84 -4.53
N PHE A 139 -20.05 9.85 -5.38
CA PHE A 139 -21.28 10.67 -5.41
C PHE A 139 -22.34 10.16 -6.39
N LYS A 140 -22.40 8.84 -6.60
CA LYS A 140 -23.43 8.20 -7.42
C LYS A 140 -24.53 7.57 -6.57
#